data_AF-A0AAD6BQW9-F1
#
_entry.id   AF-A0AAD6BQW9-F1
#
_cell.length_a   1.000
_cell.length_b   1.000
_cell.length_c   1.000
_cell.angle_alpha   90.00
_cell.angle_beta   90.00
_cell.angle_gamma   90.00
#
_symmetry.space_group_name_H-M   'P 1'
#
loop_
_entity.id
_entity.type
_entity.pdbx_description
1 polymer ?
#
loop_
_entity_poly.entity_id
_entity_poly.type
_entity_poly.pdbx_seq_one_letter_code
_entity_poly.pdbx_strand_id
1 'polypeptide(L)'
;MTTDNAANIKLAAEVNGWMRLQCFGHRLHLALENAMKDPRIGRAVGLCKKLVSSFSYSWKKKRELAVAQQQLNLPEHSLKTECPTRWGSRKAMIIRVLEQQKAIA
;
A
#
# COMPACT_ATOMS: atom_id res chain seq x y z
N MET A 1 3.78 23.00 -16.73
CA MET A 1 3.63 22.60 -15.30
C MET A 1 3.18 21.15 -15.22
N THR A 2 3.78 20.33 -14.36
CA THR A 2 3.34 18.93 -14.15
C THR A 2 2.42 18.86 -12.94
N THR A 3 1.22 18.31 -13.09
CA THR A 3 0.24 18.20 -12.00
C THR A 3 -0.30 16.79 -11.90
N ASP A 4 -0.91 16.43 -10.77
CA ASP A 4 -1.74 15.23 -10.71
C ASP A 4 -2.99 15.37 -11.62
N ASN A 5 -3.84 14.33 -11.65
CA ASN A 5 -5.08 14.35 -12.42
C ASN A 5 -6.31 14.75 -11.61
N ALA A 6 -6.15 15.47 -10.49
CA ALA A 6 -7.29 15.99 -9.75
C ALA A 6 -8.14 16.92 -10.64
N ALA A 7 -9.47 16.84 -10.52
CA ALA A 7 -10.38 17.60 -11.37
C ALA A 7 -10.16 19.12 -11.25
N ASN A 8 -9.94 19.61 -10.03
CA ASN A 8 -9.78 21.03 -9.75
C ASN A 8 -8.52 21.61 -10.42
N ILE A 9 -7.39 20.89 -10.39
CA ILE A 9 -6.14 21.39 -11.00
C ILE A 9 -6.20 21.33 -12.53
N LYS A 10 -6.95 20.38 -13.10
CA LYS A 10 -7.21 20.33 -14.55
C LYS A 10 -8.00 21.55 -14.99
N LEU A 11 -9.12 21.85 -14.32
CA LEU A 11 -9.96 22.99 -14.62
C LEU A 11 -9.19 24.32 -14.44
N ALA A 12 -8.44 24.45 -13.34
CA ALA A 12 -7.63 25.63 -13.10
C ALA A 12 -6.59 25.85 -14.22
N ALA A 13 -5.91 24.80 -14.68
CA ALA A 13 -4.95 24.93 -15.77
C ALA A 13 -5.63 25.33 -17.10
N GLU A 14 -6.81 24.79 -17.37
CA GLU A 14 -7.59 25.11 -18.59
C GLU A 14 -8.07 26.57 -18.58
N VAL A 15 -8.72 27.02 -17.50
CA VAL A 15 -9.24 28.38 -17.36
C VAL A 15 -8.13 29.43 -17.45
N ASN A 16 -6.93 29.12 -16.94
CA ASN A 16 -5.79 30.03 -16.97
C ASN A 16 -4.91 29.88 -18.23
N GLY A 17 -5.25 29.01 -19.19
CA GLY A 17 -4.45 28.78 -20.40
C GLY A 17 -3.05 28.19 -20.11
N TRP A 18 -2.87 27.52 -18.98
CA TRP A 18 -1.58 26.97 -18.58
C TRP A 18 -1.30 25.62 -19.24
N MET A 19 -0.12 25.50 -19.85
CA MET A 19 0.36 24.21 -20.38
C MET A 19 0.56 23.21 -19.23
N ARG A 20 -0.31 22.19 -19.21
CA ARG A 20 -0.33 21.13 -18.20
C ARG A 20 0.18 19.81 -18.76
N LEU A 21 1.14 19.22 -18.07
CA LEU A 21 1.56 17.84 -18.26
C LEU A 21 1.03 16.98 -17.12
N GLN A 22 0.58 15.78 -17.43
CA GLN A 22 0.13 14.83 -16.41
C GLN A 22 1.34 14.29 -15.65
N CYS A 23 1.21 14.19 -14.32
CA CYS A 23 2.22 13.56 -13.48
C CYS A 23 2.37 12.09 -13.86
N PHE A 24 3.58 11.73 -14.32
CA PHE A 24 3.93 10.37 -14.70
C PHE A 24 3.63 9.36 -13.58
N GLY A 25 4.05 9.68 -12.35
CA GLY A 25 3.83 8.80 -11.20
C GLY A 25 2.35 8.53 -10.93
N HIS A 26 1.50 9.55 -11.06
CA HIS A 26 0.05 9.39 -10.90
C HIS A 26 -0.57 8.57 -12.05
N ARG A 27 -0.11 8.76 -13.30
CA ARG A 27 -0.55 7.93 -14.44
C ARG A 27 -0.17 6.46 -14.26
N LEU A 28 1.07 6.19 -13.86
CA LEU A 28 1.53 4.84 -13.59
C LEU A 28 0.72 4.20 -12.46
N HIS A 29 0.36 4.99 -11.45
CA HIS A 29 -0.49 4.52 -10.37
C HIS A 29 -1.87 4.09 -10.81
N LEU A 30 -2.57 4.94 -11.57
CA LEU A 30 -3.86 4.59 -12.15
C LEU A 30 -3.79 3.36 -13.06
N ALA A 31 -2.71 3.23 -13.85
CA ALA A 31 -2.51 2.07 -14.71
C ALA A 31 -2.39 0.76 -13.90
N LEU A 32 -1.56 0.75 -12.85
CA LEU A 32 -1.43 -0.40 -11.97
C LEU A 32 -2.72 -0.72 -11.22
N GLU A 33 -3.43 0.29 -10.70
CA GLU A 33 -4.70 0.06 -10.02
C GLU A 33 -5.74 -0.55 -10.95
N ASN A 34 -5.82 -0.09 -12.20
CA ASN A 34 -6.69 -0.68 -13.21
C ASN A 34 -6.30 -2.11 -13.56
N ALA A 35 -5.00 -2.40 -13.71
CA ALA A 35 -4.52 -3.76 -13.97
C ALA A 35 -4.81 -4.73 -12.81
N MET A 36 -4.96 -4.21 -11.57
CA MET A 36 -5.24 -5.01 -10.37
C MET A 36 -6.74 -5.20 -10.09
N LYS A 37 -7.65 -4.88 -11.02
CA LYS A 37 -9.10 -5.04 -10.86
C LYS A 37 -9.60 -6.50 -10.88
N ASP A 38 -8.70 -7.48 -10.84
CA ASP A 38 -9.06 -8.89 -10.72
C ASP A 38 -9.62 -9.19 -9.29
N PRO A 39 -10.82 -9.78 -9.18
CA PRO A 39 -11.43 -10.12 -7.88
C PRO A 39 -10.55 -11.02 -6.99
N ARG A 40 -9.72 -11.88 -7.58
CA ARG A 40 -8.79 -12.76 -6.85
C ARG A 40 -7.70 -11.96 -6.17
N ILE A 41 -7.16 -10.95 -6.87
CA ILE A 41 -6.18 -10.01 -6.31
C ILE A 41 -6.84 -9.20 -5.19
N GLY A 42 -8.05 -8.69 -5.43
CA GLY A 42 -8.82 -7.96 -4.42
C GLY A 42 -9.03 -8.76 -3.13
N ARG A 43 -9.36 -10.06 -3.25
CA ARG A 43 -9.51 -10.98 -2.11
C ARG A 43 -8.19 -11.14 -1.34
N ALA A 44 -7.09 -11.44 -2.03
CA ALA A 44 -5.78 -11.62 -1.40
C ALA A 44 -5.30 -10.36 -0.67
N VAL A 45 -5.44 -9.19 -1.31
CA VAL A 45 -5.12 -7.89 -0.70
C VAL A 45 -6.02 -7.62 0.51
N GLY A 46 -7.31 -7.93 0.43
CA GLY A 46 -8.25 -7.80 1.54
C GLY A 46 -7.87 -8.65 2.75
N LEU A 47 -7.39 -9.88 2.54
CA LEU A 47 -6.86 -10.73 3.61
C LEU A 47 -5.61 -10.11 4.26
N CYS A 48 -4.66 -9.62 3.46
CA CYS A 48 -3.48 -8.94 3.98
C CYS A 48 -3.87 -7.73 4.85
N LYS A 49 -4.81 -6.90 4.39
CA LYS A 49 -5.31 -5.74 5.17
C LYS A 49 -5.91 -6.15 6.51
N LYS A 50 -6.78 -7.17 6.52
CA LYS A 50 -7.40 -7.70 7.75
C LYS A 50 -6.34 -8.22 8.71
N LEU A 51 -5.38 -8.98 8.20
CA LEU A 51 -4.27 -9.53 8.96
C LEU A 51 -3.48 -8.41 9.63
N VAL A 52 -2.93 -7.49 8.84
CA VAL A 52 -2.09 -6.38 9.33
C VAL A 52 -2.85 -5.53 10.36
N SER A 53 -4.12 -5.21 10.08
CA SER A 53 -4.99 -4.45 10.99
C SER A 53 -5.10 -5.12 12.37
N SER A 54 -5.25 -6.44 12.41
CA SER A 54 -5.36 -7.18 13.68
C SER A 54 -4.12 -7.04 14.58
N PHE A 55 -2.94 -6.85 14.00
CA PHE A 55 -1.71 -6.56 14.73
C PHE A 55 -1.58 -5.06 15.06
N SER A 56 -2.02 -4.16 14.16
CA SER A 56 -1.91 -2.70 14.37
C SER A 56 -2.54 -2.24 15.69
N TYR A 57 -3.67 -2.84 16.09
CA TYR A 57 -4.44 -2.47 17.28
C TYR A 57 -4.17 -3.31 18.54
N SER A 58 -3.31 -4.34 18.48
CA SER A 58 -3.08 -5.24 19.62
C SER A 58 -1.61 -5.23 20.03
N TRP A 59 -1.32 -4.64 21.20
CA TRP A 59 0.03 -4.65 21.77
C TRP A 59 0.53 -6.09 21.99
N LYS A 60 -0.36 -6.98 22.47
CA LYS A 60 -0.06 -8.38 22.77
C LYS A 60 0.40 -9.11 21.50
N LYS A 61 -0.34 -8.97 20.40
CA LYS A 61 0.03 -9.58 19.11
C LYS A 61 1.33 -9.02 18.55
N LYS A 62 1.61 -7.72 18.72
CA LYS A 62 2.90 -7.14 18.32
C LYS A 62 4.07 -7.74 19.10
N ARG A 63 3.89 -7.94 20.41
CA ARG A 63 4.91 -8.59 21.25
C ARG A 63 5.11 -10.05 20.86
N GLU A 64 4.04 -10.81 20.65
CA GLU A 64 4.09 -12.21 20.21
C GLU A 64 4.79 -12.33 18.85
N LEU A 65 4.50 -11.41 17.91
CA LEU A 65 5.20 -11.35 16.63
C LEU A 65 6.71 -11.15 16.79
N ALA A 66 7.13 -10.21 17.66
CA ALA A 66 8.55 -9.97 17.91
C ALA A 66 9.25 -11.21 18.50
N VAL A 67 8.60 -11.90 19.44
CA VAL A 67 9.13 -13.16 20.00
C VAL A 67 9.26 -14.23 18.93
N ALA A 68 8.24 -14.41 18.09
CA ALA A 68 8.27 -15.38 16.99
C ALA A 68 9.36 -15.04 15.96
N GLN A 69 9.55 -13.76 15.65
CA GLN A 69 10.62 -13.27 14.77
C GLN A 69 12.00 -13.65 15.31
N GLN A 70 12.26 -13.43 16.60
CA GLN A 70 13.51 -13.81 17.25
C GLN A 70 13.73 -15.33 17.23
N GLN A 71 12.72 -16.12 17.57
CA GLN A 71 12.80 -17.59 17.57
C GLN A 71 13.10 -18.17 16.18
N LEU A 72 12.56 -17.54 15.13
CA LEU A 72 12.74 -17.97 13.74
C LEU A 72 13.94 -17.31 13.04
N ASN A 73 14.75 -16.51 13.76
CA ASN A 73 15.84 -15.71 13.21
C ASN A 73 15.40 -14.86 11.99
N LEU A 74 14.21 -14.28 12.06
CA LEU A 74 13.68 -13.37 11.06
C LEU A 74 13.99 -11.91 11.43
N PRO A 75 14.09 -11.00 10.45
CA PRO A 75 14.16 -9.58 10.73
C PRO A 75 12.96 -9.11 11.56
N GLU A 76 13.23 -8.37 12.65
CA GLU A 76 12.22 -7.87 13.59
C GLU A 76 11.48 -6.65 13.02
N HIS A 77 10.65 -6.90 12.02
CA HIS A 77 9.95 -5.84 11.31
C HIS A 77 8.47 -5.79 11.67
N SER A 78 7.97 -4.57 11.89
CA SER A 78 6.54 -4.33 11.98
C SER A 78 5.84 -4.54 10.64
N LEU A 79 4.60 -5.01 10.72
CA LEU A 79 3.71 -5.12 9.57
C LEU A 79 3.34 -3.71 9.05
N LYS A 80 3.25 -3.57 7.73
CA LYS A 80 2.98 -2.29 7.06
C LYS A 80 1.53 -2.24 6.58
N THR A 81 0.80 -1.19 6.95
CA THR A 81 -0.56 -0.95 6.45
C THR A 81 -0.51 -0.27 5.08
N GLU A 82 -1.37 -0.69 4.14
CA GLU A 82 -1.57 0.01 2.87
C GLU A 82 -2.17 1.40 3.12
N CYS A 83 -1.64 2.40 2.42
CA CYS A 83 -2.15 3.77 2.42
C CYS A 83 -2.57 4.11 0.98
N PRO A 84 -3.88 4.27 0.69
CA PRO A 84 -4.37 4.46 -0.68
C PRO A 84 -3.74 5.65 -1.40
N THR A 85 -3.42 6.73 -0.68
CA THR A 85 -2.81 7.94 -1.25
C THR A 85 -1.30 7.84 -1.42
N ARG A 86 -0.66 6.79 -0.88
CA ARG A 86 0.80 6.62 -0.93
C ARG A 86 1.19 5.52 -1.92
N TRP A 87 1.87 5.94 -2.97
CA TRP A 87 2.43 5.04 -3.99
C TRP A 87 3.23 3.89 -3.39
N GLY A 88 3.02 2.68 -3.91
CA GLY A 88 3.77 1.49 -3.52
C GLY A 88 3.43 0.92 -2.13
N SER A 89 2.54 1.56 -1.36
CA SER A 89 2.19 1.09 -0.01
C SER A 89 1.57 -0.32 -0.01
N ARG A 90 0.73 -0.63 -1.00
CA ARG A 90 0.18 -1.99 -1.20
C ARG A 90 1.27 -3.02 -1.42
N LYS A 91 2.23 -2.74 -2.32
CA LYS A 91 3.38 -3.62 -2.58
C LYS A 91 4.21 -3.80 -1.31
N ALA A 92 4.47 -2.73 -0.57
CA ALA A 92 5.23 -2.79 0.67
C ALA A 92 4.54 -3.61 1.76
N MET A 93 3.20 -3.53 1.88
CA MET A 93 2.41 -4.39 2.76
C MET A 93 2.55 -5.86 2.37
N ILE A 94 2.33 -6.19 1.09
CA ILE A 94 2.39 -7.57 0.60
C ILE A 94 3.79 -8.17 0.82
N ILE A 95 4.85 -7.45 0.45
CA ILE A 95 6.23 -7.90 0.66
C ILE A 95 6.48 -8.17 2.14
N ARG A 96 6.04 -7.27 3.03
CA ARG A 96 6.23 -7.45 4.47
C ARG A 96 5.47 -8.64 5.02
N VAL A 97 4.24 -8.87 4.56
CA VAL A 97 3.44 -10.04 4.98
C VAL A 97 4.11 -11.35 4.53
N LEU A 98 4.64 -11.39 3.30
CA LEU A 98 5.35 -12.58 2.79
C LEU A 98 6.66 -12.81 3.53
N GLU A 99 7.43 -11.76 3.80
CA GLU A 99 8.67 -11.83 4.58
C GLU A 99 8.42 -12.40 5.99
N GLN A 100 7.32 -12.00 6.62
CA GLN A 100 6.99 -12.34 8.00
C GLN A 100 6.02 -13.53 8.10
N GLN A 101 5.73 -14.21 6.99
CA GLN A 101 4.70 -15.24 6.90
C GLN A 101 4.88 -16.35 7.96
N LYS A 102 6.12 -16.79 8.20
CA LYS A 102 6.42 -17.84 9.17
C LYS A 102 6.20 -17.42 10.63
N ALA A 103 6.39 -16.13 10.95
CA ALA A 103 6.17 -15.59 12.30
C ALA A 103 4.70 -15.18 12.55
N ILE A 104 3.90 -15.09 11.48
CA ILE A 104 2.48 -14.77 11.53
C ILE A 104 1.62 -16.05 11.69
N ALA A 105 2.11 -17.17 11.13
CA ALA A 105 1.45 -18.48 11.17
C ALA A 105 1.48 -19.08 12.57
#